data_AF-A0A2A3MKG6-F1
#
_entry.id   AF-A0A2A3MKG6-F1
#
_cell.length_a   1.000
_cell.length_b   1.000
_cell.length_c   1.000
_cell.angle_alpha   90.00
_cell.angle_beta   90.00
_cell.angle_gamma   90.00
#
_symmetry.space_group_name_H-M   'P 1'
#
loop_
_entity.id
_entity.type
_entity.pdbx_description
1 polymer ?
#
loop_
_entity_poly.entity_id
_entity_poly.type
_entity_poly.pdbx_seq_one_letter_code
_entity_poly.pdbx_strand_id
1 'polypeptide(L)'
;MILLVGGLIIGMLYGKHNGSQVTALLTQAFPLILALFLLEMGLVAAKTLRKIQLRHWRVIAFALCTPPLLSLAGLFTGIALGLTPGTTIVLATLTASASYIAAPVAVRHAIEDADIGLVMLASLGITFPFNVLIGIELYASLLALLG
;
A
#
# COMPACT_ATOMS: atom_id res chain seq x y z
N MET A 1 1.18 9.59 15.83
CA MET A 1 -0.30 9.75 15.82
C MET A 1 -0.74 11.17 16.11
N ILE A 2 -0.18 11.85 17.12
CA ILE A 2 -0.52 13.26 17.45
C ILE A 2 -0.44 14.20 16.24
N LEU A 3 0.64 14.12 15.45
CA LEU A 3 0.81 14.96 14.25
C LEU A 3 -0.22 14.66 13.16
N LEU A 4 -0.60 13.39 12.97
CA LEU A 4 -1.56 12.99 11.94
C LEU A 4 -2.98 13.42 12.31
N VAL A 5 -3.38 13.18 13.56
CA VAL A 5 -4.68 13.63 14.10
C VAL A 5 -4.74 15.16 14.12
N GLY A 6 -3.68 15.82 14.58
CA GLY A 6 -3.57 17.28 14.55
C GLY A 6 -3.70 17.85 13.14
N GLY A 7 -2.98 17.27 12.16
CA GLY A 7 -3.09 17.67 10.76
C GLY A 7 -4.50 17.48 10.18
N LEU A 8 -5.18 16.38 10.53
CA LEU A 8 -6.57 16.13 10.13
C LEU A 8 -7.53 17.18 10.73
N ILE A 9 -7.39 17.48 12.02
CA ILE A 9 -8.21 18.50 12.71
C ILE A 9 -7.97 19.87 12.08
N ILE A 10 -6.72 20.26 11.87
CA ILE A 10 -6.36 21.53 11.23
C ILE A 10 -6.97 21.59 9.81
N GLY A 11 -6.85 20.51 9.03
CA GLY A 11 -7.46 20.42 7.70
C GLY A 11 -8.99 20.55 7.72
N MET A 12 -9.66 19.93 8.69
CA MET A 12 -11.11 20.08 8.88
C MET A 12 -11.51 21.51 9.24
N LEU A 13 -10.74 22.18 10.12
CA LEU A 13 -11.01 23.56 10.52
C LEU A 13 -10.80 24.57 9.39
N TYR A 14 -9.78 24.39 8.55
CA TYR A 14 -9.52 25.24 7.39
C TYR A 14 -10.55 25.04 6.25
N GLY A 15 -11.09 23.82 6.10
CA GLY A 15 -12.00 23.49 5.00
C GLY A 15 -11.32 23.45 3.62
N LYS A 16 -12.09 23.11 2.58
CA LYS A 16 -11.55 22.76 1.24
C LYS A 16 -10.78 23.90 0.53
N HIS A 17 -11.10 25.16 0.79
CA HIS A 17 -10.59 26.30 0.01
C HIS A 17 -9.67 27.25 0.80
N ASN A 18 -9.77 27.32 2.14
CA ASN A 18 -9.05 28.35 2.90
C ASN A 18 -7.63 27.95 3.32
N GLY A 19 -7.22 26.69 3.10
CA GLY A 19 -5.87 26.19 3.42
C GLY A 19 -4.84 26.33 2.29
N SER A 20 -5.22 26.92 1.15
CA SER A 20 -4.44 26.88 -0.10
C SER A 20 -3.03 27.48 0.02
N GLN A 21 -2.82 28.50 0.85
CA GLN A 21 -1.49 29.10 1.05
C GLN A 21 -0.46 28.10 1.63
N VAL A 22 -0.92 27.13 2.41
CA VAL A 22 -0.08 26.10 3.02
C VAL A 22 -0.06 24.83 2.17
N THR A 23 -1.20 24.44 1.61
CA THR A 23 -1.32 23.17 0.87
C THR A 23 -0.91 23.25 -0.59
N ALA A 24 -1.01 24.41 -1.26
CA ALA A 24 -0.76 24.50 -2.71
C ALA A 24 0.68 24.11 -3.08
N LEU A 25 1.67 24.55 -2.30
CA LEU A 25 3.07 24.19 -2.54
C LEU A 25 3.29 22.69 -2.37
N LEU A 26 2.65 22.08 -1.37
CA LEU A 26 2.71 20.64 -1.12
C LEU A 26 2.01 19.85 -2.23
N THR A 27 0.80 20.26 -2.64
CA THR A 27 0.02 19.52 -3.66
C THR A 27 0.59 19.66 -5.06
N GLN A 28 1.20 20.79 -5.41
CA GLN A 28 1.88 20.97 -6.70
C GLN A 28 3.19 20.20 -6.79
N ALA A 29 3.96 20.12 -5.71
CA ALA A 29 5.20 19.34 -5.67
C ALA A 29 4.95 17.84 -5.49
N PHE A 30 3.79 17.44 -4.95
CA PHE A 30 3.50 16.05 -4.61
C PHE A 30 3.66 15.06 -5.77
N PRO A 31 3.17 15.30 -7.00
CA PRO A 31 3.35 14.36 -8.10
C PRO A 31 4.82 14.10 -8.44
N LEU A 32 5.67 15.12 -8.39
CA LEU A 32 7.11 14.98 -8.64
C LEU A 32 7.78 14.14 -7.54
N ILE A 33 7.49 14.47 -6.28
CA ILE A 33 8.03 13.74 -5.12
C ILE A 33 7.53 12.29 -5.14
N LEU A 34 6.25 12.08 -5.46
CA LEU A 34 5.65 10.75 -5.59
C LEU A 34 6.30 9.95 -6.72
N ALA A 35 6.58 10.56 -7.88
CA ALA A 35 7.26 9.89 -8.98
C ALA A 35 8.68 9.44 -8.59
N LEU A 36 9.44 10.30 -7.92
CA LEU A 36 10.77 9.94 -7.41
C LEU A 36 10.69 8.83 -6.35
N PHE A 37 9.70 8.90 -5.46
CA PHE A 37 9.46 7.86 -4.47
C PHE A 37 9.11 6.51 -5.13
N LEU A 38 8.18 6.49 -6.08
CA LEU A 38 7.81 5.27 -6.82
C LEU A 38 8.99 4.70 -7.61
N LEU A 39 9.84 5.55 -8.19
CA LEU A 39 11.07 5.12 -8.87
C LEU A 39 12.03 4.43 -7.89
N GLU A 40 12.33 5.05 -6.75
CA GLU A 40 13.22 4.46 -5.74
C GLU A 40 12.66 3.12 -5.23
N MET A 41 11.37 3.08 -4.90
CA MET A 41 10.72 1.85 -4.43
C MET A 41 10.72 0.76 -5.51
N GLY A 42 10.56 1.13 -6.78
CA GLY A 42 10.70 0.22 -7.92
C GLY A 42 12.12 -0.34 -8.06
N LEU A 43 13.15 0.49 -7.89
CA LEU A 43 14.56 0.06 -7.91
C LEU A 43 14.88 -0.89 -6.75
N VAL A 44 14.37 -0.60 -5.54
CA VAL A 44 14.55 -1.46 -4.37
C VAL A 44 13.81 -2.79 -4.55
N ALA A 45 12.59 -2.78 -5.10
CA ALA A 45 11.85 -3.99 -5.44
C ALA A 45 12.63 -4.87 -6.44
N ALA A 46 13.16 -4.27 -7.52
CA ALA A 46 13.94 -4.98 -8.53
C ALA A 46 15.23 -5.62 -7.95
N LYS A 47 15.95 -4.88 -7.10
CA LYS A 47 17.14 -5.40 -6.39
C LYS A 47 16.81 -6.57 -5.47
N THR A 48 15.65 -6.51 -4.80
CA THR A 48 15.19 -7.58 -3.89
C THR A 48 14.75 -8.82 -4.67
N LEU A 49 14.02 -8.64 -5.76
CA LEU A 49 13.61 -9.71 -6.67
C LEU A 49 14.81 -10.46 -7.28
N ARG A 50 15.89 -9.75 -7.62
CA ARG A 50 17.12 -10.38 -8.16
C ARG A 50 17.78 -11.37 -7.20
N LYS A 51 17.49 -11.27 -5.89
CA LYS A 51 18.01 -12.18 -4.85
C LYS A 51 17.06 -13.36 -4.57
N ILE A 52 15.98 -13.53 -5.34
CA ILE A 52 15.06 -14.66 -5.17
C ILE A 52 15.80 -15.99 -5.33
N GLN A 53 15.58 -16.86 -4.36
CA GLN A 53 15.98 -18.26 -4.39
C GLN A 53 14.72 -19.13 -4.35
N LEU A 54 14.74 -20.26 -5.06
CA LEU A 54 13.62 -21.22 -5.09
C LEU A 54 13.24 -21.76 -3.70
N ARG A 55 14.18 -21.74 -2.74
CA ARG A 55 13.93 -22.13 -1.35
C ARG A 55 12.84 -21.28 -0.68
N HIS A 56 12.58 -20.07 -1.15
CA HIS A 56 11.63 -19.14 -0.56
C HIS A 56 10.20 -19.25 -1.14
N TRP A 57 9.88 -20.30 -1.89
CA TRP A 57 8.59 -20.46 -2.58
C TRP A 57 7.37 -20.29 -1.66
N ARG A 58 7.46 -20.71 -0.38
CA ARG A 58 6.37 -20.57 0.60
C ARG A 58 6.04 -19.10 0.88
N VAL A 59 7.07 -18.25 1.00
CA VAL A 59 6.93 -16.81 1.22
C VAL A 59 6.39 -16.14 -0.04
N ILE A 60 6.86 -16.58 -1.21
CA ILE A 60 6.39 -16.07 -2.51
C ILE A 60 4.90 -16.38 -2.70
N ALA A 61 4.48 -17.62 -2.47
CA ALA A 61 3.08 -18.03 -2.54
C ALA A 61 2.22 -17.24 -1.56
N PHE A 62 2.68 -17.09 -0.31
CA PHE A 62 1.99 -16.27 0.68
C PHE A 62 1.82 -14.81 0.22
N ALA A 63 2.89 -14.19 -0.28
CA ALA A 63 2.88 -12.80 -0.73
C ALA A 63 2.01 -12.56 -1.98
N LEU A 64 1.74 -13.60 -2.78
CA LEU A 64 0.85 -13.52 -3.95
C LEU A 64 -0.62 -13.82 -3.60
N CYS A 65 -0.87 -14.79 -2.72
CA CYS A 65 -2.23 -15.21 -2.39
C CYS A 65 -2.91 -14.35 -1.32
N THR A 66 -2.13 -13.76 -0.41
CA THR A 66 -2.68 -12.95 0.69
C THR A 66 -3.34 -11.65 0.22
N PRO A 67 -2.78 -10.87 -0.73
CA PRO A 67 -3.38 -9.61 -1.15
C PRO A 67 -4.81 -9.75 -1.70
N PRO A 68 -5.12 -10.69 -2.62
CA PRO A 68 -6.50 -10.90 -3.07
C PRO A 68 -7.46 -11.35 -1.97
N LEU A 69 -6.99 -12.08 -0.96
CA LEU A 69 -7.83 -12.49 0.17
C LEU A 69 -8.15 -11.31 1.07
N LEU A 70 -7.15 -10.47 1.36
CA LEU A 70 -7.33 -9.28 2.20
C LEU A 70 -8.10 -8.16 1.48
N SER A 71 -8.02 -8.08 0.16
CA SER A 71 -8.78 -7.11 -0.63
C SER A 71 -10.30 -7.29 -0.45
N LEU A 72 -10.76 -8.52 -0.22
CA LEU A 72 -12.17 -8.81 0.04
C LEU A 72 -12.70 -8.04 1.24
N ALA A 73 -11.91 -7.89 2.31
CA ALA A 73 -12.33 -7.12 3.48
C ALA A 73 -12.59 -5.65 3.11
N GLY A 74 -11.72 -5.03 2.30
CA GLY A 74 -11.92 -3.66 1.82
C GLY A 74 -13.07 -3.55 0.81
N LEU A 75 -13.23 -4.52 -0.09
CA LEU A 75 -14.36 -4.59 -1.02
C LEU A 75 -15.70 -4.68 -0.29
N PHE A 76 -15.86 -5.65 0.60
CA PHE A 76 -17.09 -5.82 1.38
C PHE A 76 -17.39 -4.60 2.25
N THR A 77 -16.37 -4.02 2.88
CA THR A 77 -16.55 -2.80 3.67
C THR A 77 -16.99 -1.63 2.79
N GLY A 78 -16.39 -1.45 1.61
CA GLY A 78 -16.79 -0.39 0.69
C GLY A 78 -18.20 -0.56 0.14
N ILE A 79 -18.60 -1.79 -0.19
CA ILE A 79 -19.96 -2.11 -0.61
C ILE A 79 -20.96 -1.86 0.53
N ALA A 80 -20.67 -2.36 1.74
CA ALA A 80 -21.55 -2.20 2.91
C ALA A 80 -21.76 -0.72 3.30
N LEU A 81 -20.76 0.13 3.04
CA LEU A 81 -20.83 1.58 3.28
C LEU A 81 -21.40 2.36 2.08
N GLY A 82 -21.72 1.70 0.96
CA GLY A 82 -22.24 2.36 -0.24
C GLY A 82 -21.24 3.34 -0.90
N LEU A 83 -19.95 3.05 -0.81
CA LEU A 83 -18.90 3.90 -1.38
C LEU A 83 -18.90 3.83 -2.92
N THR A 84 -18.43 4.90 -3.57
CA THR A 84 -18.25 4.90 -5.02
C THR A 84 -17.25 3.83 -5.46
N PRO A 85 -17.34 3.29 -6.70
CA PRO A 85 -16.44 2.22 -7.15
C PRO A 85 -14.96 2.56 -7.00
N GLY A 86 -14.57 3.79 -7.36
CA GLY A 86 -13.18 4.24 -7.21
C GLY A 86 -12.72 4.25 -5.76
N THR A 87 -13.54 4.72 -4.82
CA THR A 87 -13.20 4.71 -3.40
C THR A 87 -13.12 3.28 -2.84
N THR A 88 -14.04 2.40 -3.26
CA THR A 88 -14.04 0.99 -2.85
C THR A 88 -12.79 0.25 -3.33
N ILE A 89 -12.36 0.49 -4.59
CA ILE A 89 -11.12 -0.09 -5.14
C ILE A 89 -9.89 0.41 -4.37
N VAL A 90 -9.84 1.71 -4.05
CA VAL A 90 -8.76 2.27 -3.22
C VAL A 90 -8.74 1.59 -1.85
N LEU A 91 -9.89 1.44 -1.19
CA LEU A 91 -9.98 0.77 0.12
C LEU A 91 -9.54 -0.70 0.03
N ALA A 92 -9.99 -1.45 -0.97
CA ALA A 92 -9.57 -2.83 -1.23
C ALA A 92 -8.05 -2.93 -1.43
N THR A 93 -7.47 -2.00 -2.19
CA THR A 93 -6.02 -1.95 -2.44
C THR A 93 -5.24 -1.65 -1.16
N LEU A 94 -5.76 -0.77 -0.30
CA LEU A 94 -5.16 -0.47 1.00
C LEU A 94 -5.19 -1.70 1.92
N THR A 95 -6.30 -2.42 1.99
CA THR A 95 -6.42 -3.65 2.79
C THR A 95 -5.56 -4.78 2.25
N ALA A 96 -5.34 -4.84 0.94
CA ALA A 96 -4.50 -5.83 0.28
C ALA A 96 -2.98 -5.52 0.37
N SER A 97 -2.61 -4.34 0.83
CA SER A 97 -1.22 -3.88 0.80
C SER A 97 -0.42 -4.36 2.01
N ALA A 98 0.88 -4.58 1.80
CA ALA A 98 1.82 -4.91 2.86
C ALA A 98 2.66 -3.68 3.27
N SER A 99 2.96 -3.56 4.56
CA SER A 99 3.87 -2.53 5.05
C SER A 99 5.32 -2.88 4.71
N TYR A 100 6.00 -2.01 3.98
CA TYR A 100 7.42 -2.16 3.59
C TYR A 100 8.34 -1.13 4.24
N ILE A 101 7.83 -0.33 5.18
CA ILE A 101 8.60 0.65 5.96
C ILE A 101 8.59 0.27 7.44
N ALA A 102 7.39 0.28 8.06
CA ALA A 102 7.27 0.07 9.49
C ALA A 102 7.38 -1.41 9.89
N ALA A 103 6.78 -2.32 9.12
CA ALA A 103 6.79 -3.74 9.47
C ALA A 103 8.19 -4.38 9.44
N PRO A 104 9.07 -4.14 8.44
CA PRO A 104 10.44 -4.66 8.48
C PRO A 104 11.23 -4.17 9.69
N VAL A 105 11.05 -2.90 10.07
CA VAL A 105 11.69 -2.32 11.26
C VAL A 105 11.16 -2.99 12.52
N ALA A 106 9.85 -3.16 12.65
CA ALA A 106 9.25 -3.82 13.81
C ALA A 106 9.70 -5.28 13.94
N VAL A 107 9.71 -6.05 12.85
CA VAL A 107 10.16 -7.45 12.83
C VAL A 107 11.63 -7.56 13.24
N ARG A 108 12.50 -6.67 12.73
CA ARG A 108 13.92 -6.63 13.10
C ARG A 108 14.16 -6.40 14.59
N HIS A 109 13.31 -5.59 15.24
CA HIS A 109 13.45 -5.31 16.66
C HIS A 109 12.83 -6.40 17.53
N ALA A 110 11.79 -7.08 17.05
CA ALA A 110 11.07 -8.10 17.83
C ALA A 110 11.71 -9.50 17.75
N ILE A 111 12.42 -9.81 16.66
CA ILE A 111 12.97 -11.13 16.38
C ILE A 111 14.44 -10.97 15.95
N GLU A 112 15.38 -11.35 16.82
CA GLU A 112 16.82 -11.17 16.61
C GLU A 112 17.33 -11.87 15.34
N ASP A 113 16.86 -13.08 15.07
CA ASP A 113 17.28 -13.91 13.92
C ASP A 113 16.42 -13.71 12.66
N ALA A 114 15.60 -12.64 12.60
CA ALA A 114 14.73 -12.41 11.45
C ALA A 114 15.52 -12.01 10.20
N ASP A 115 15.28 -12.74 9.10
CA ASP A 115 15.76 -12.34 7.79
C ASP A 115 14.91 -11.19 7.22
N ILE A 116 15.40 -9.97 7.39
CA ILE A 116 14.75 -8.76 6.88
C ILE A 116 14.73 -8.74 5.35
N GLY A 117 15.65 -9.43 4.68
CA GLY A 117 15.60 -9.63 3.24
C GLY A 117 14.34 -10.36 2.81
N LEU A 118 13.90 -11.37 3.57
CA LEU A 118 12.64 -12.08 3.31
C LEU A 118 11.40 -11.22 3.55
N VAL A 119 11.41 -10.39 4.60
CA VAL A 119 10.30 -9.46 4.86
C VAL A 119 10.18 -8.45 3.72
N MET A 120 11.30 -7.85 3.30
CA MET A 120 11.35 -6.91 2.18
C MET A 120 10.98 -7.58 0.85
N LEU A 121 11.37 -8.84 0.66
CA LEU A 121 10.99 -9.61 -0.53
C LEU A 121 9.47 -9.81 -0.59
N ALA A 122 8.84 -10.21 0.51
CA ALA A 122 7.40 -10.42 0.57
C ALA A 122 6.62 -9.11 0.35
N SER A 123 6.98 -8.04 1.06
CA SER A 123 6.23 -6.78 1.02
C SER A 123 6.52 -5.94 -0.21
N LEU A 124 7.80 -5.66 -0.49
CA LEU A 124 8.23 -4.72 -1.53
C LEU A 124 8.58 -5.43 -2.84
N GLY A 125 9.21 -6.61 -2.77
CA GLY A 125 9.58 -7.37 -3.95
C GLY A 125 8.39 -8.03 -4.67
N ILE A 126 7.34 -8.42 -3.94
CA ILE A 126 6.24 -9.23 -4.48
C ILE A 126 4.89 -8.54 -4.30
N THR A 127 4.46 -8.29 -3.07
CA THR A 127 3.09 -7.76 -2.80
C THR A 127 2.87 -6.39 -3.45
N PHE A 128 3.84 -5.48 -3.32
CA PHE A 128 3.75 -4.16 -3.92
C PHE A 128 3.61 -4.19 -5.45
N PRO A 129 4.54 -4.78 -6.23
CA PRO A 129 4.40 -4.84 -7.67
C PRO A 129 3.17 -5.66 -8.10
N PHE A 130 2.81 -6.72 -7.37
CA PHE A 130 1.56 -7.45 -7.63
C PHE A 130 0.35 -6.52 -7.54
N ASN A 131 0.21 -5.75 -6.46
CA ASN A 131 -0.94 -4.86 -6.28
C ASN A 131 -1.00 -3.79 -7.37
N VAL A 132 0.14 -3.18 -7.73
CA VAL A 132 0.19 -2.12 -8.74
C VAL A 132 -0.06 -2.65 -10.16
N LEU A 133 0.51 -3.80 -10.52
CA LEU A 133 0.45 -4.32 -11.89
C LEU A 133 -0.80 -5.16 -12.17
N ILE A 134 -1.33 -5.84 -11.16
CA ILE A 134 -2.40 -6.84 -11.31
C ILE A 134 -3.53 -6.57 -10.33
N GLY A 135 -3.21 -6.33 -9.05
CA GLY A 135 -4.18 -6.26 -7.97
C GLY A 135 -5.27 -5.22 -8.17
N ILE A 136 -4.92 -3.98 -8.56
CA ILE A 136 -5.91 -2.90 -8.75
C ILE A 136 -6.98 -3.29 -9.78
N GLU A 137 -6.58 -3.78 -10.96
CA GLU A 137 -7.50 -4.23 -12.02
C GLU A 137 -8.28 -5.48 -11.59
N LEU A 138 -7.63 -6.40 -10.87
CA LEU A 138 -8.28 -7.59 -10.30
C LEU A 138 -9.36 -7.19 -9.30
N TYR A 139 -9.10 -6.24 -8.41
CA TYR A 139 -10.06 -5.78 -7.40
C TYR A 139 -11.22 -5.02 -8.03
N ALA A 140 -10.96 -4.25 -9.09
CA ALA A 140 -12.02 -3.62 -9.88
C ALA A 140 -12.93 -4.66 -10.54
N SER A 141 -12.35 -5.73 -11.11
CA SER A 141 -13.10 -6.84 -11.71
C SER A 141 -13.91 -7.61 -10.67
N LEU A 142 -13.34 -7.87 -9.49
CA LEU A 142 -14.05 -8.51 -8.38
C LEU A 142 -15.20 -7.63 -7.87
N LEU A 143 -15.00 -6.32 -7.78
CA LEU A 143 -16.06 -5.39 -7.39
C LEU A 143 -17.23 -5.45 -8.38
N ALA A 144 -16.95 -5.48 -9.68
CA ALA A 144 -17.96 -5.61 -10.73
C ALA A 144 -18.67 -6.99 -10.73
N LEU A 145 -18.09 -8.02 -10.11
CA LEU A 145 -18.72 -9.33 -9.94
C LEU A 145 -19.60 -9.39 -8.67
N LEU A 146 -19.20 -8.66 -7.63
CA LEU A 146 -19.87 -8.64 -6.31
C LEU A 146 -21.05 -7.65 -6.25
N GLY A 147 -21.20 -6.78 -7.25
CA GLY A 147 -22.26 -5.77 -7.37
C GLY A 147 -22.48 -5.37 -8.82
#